data_AF-A0A1I1VBT0-F1
#
_entry.id   AF-A0A1I1VBT0-F1
#
_cell.length_a   1.000
_cell.length_b   1.000
_cell.length_c   1.000
_cell.angle_alpha   90.00
_cell.angle_beta   90.00
_cell.angle_gamma   90.00
#
_symmetry.space_group_name_H-M   'P 1'
#
loop_
_entity.id
_entity.type
_entity.pdbx_description
1 polymer ?
#
loop_
_entity_poly.entity_id
_entity_poly.type
_entity_poly.pdbx_seq_one_letter_code
_entity_poly.pdbx_strand_id
1 'polypeptide(L)'
;MQQQRRLLFALFLIAALLALAWPLLTPKLLRSEFSPGHSYRVDIYVASPVQRFIHSDLELPGFARLTKTSTRKKMDESGIMDLAQESDVRWYIDASNEIAVGTNTRFKGIAPEPNP
;
A
#
# COMPACT_ATOMS: atom_id res chain seq x y z
N MET A 1 23.35 32.02 24.52
CA MET A 1 22.64 30.96 25.28
C MET A 1 21.11 30.98 25.08
N GLN A 2 20.39 32.11 25.23
CA GLN A 2 18.92 32.12 25.07
C GLN A 2 18.41 31.76 23.65
N GLN A 3 19.07 32.25 22.59
CA GLN A 3 18.68 31.97 21.20
C GLN A 3 18.81 30.48 20.84
N GLN A 4 19.89 29.83 21.29
CA GLN A 4 20.08 28.39 21.11
C GLN A 4 18.99 27.57 21.82
N ARG A 5 18.59 27.95 23.04
CA ARG A 5 17.48 27.29 23.76
C ARG A 5 16.14 27.42 23.04
N ARG A 6 15.85 28.57 22.43
CA ARG A 6 14.64 28.78 21.62
C ARG A 6 14.65 27.93 20.35
N LEU A 7 15.79 27.83 19.67
CA LEU A 7 15.94 26.98 18.47
C LEU A 7 15.76 25.50 18.81
N LEU A 8 16.39 25.01 19.87
CA LEU A 8 16.24 23.62 20.30
C LEU A 8 14.79 23.30 20.69
N PHE A 9 14.11 24.23 21.38
CA PHE A 9 12.71 24.06 21.73
C PHE A 9 11.79 24.05 20.49
N ALA A 10 12.05 24.93 19.52
CA ALA A 10 11.30 24.94 18.26
C ALA A 10 11.50 23.64 17.46
N LEU A 11 12.73 23.15 17.37
CA LEU A 11 13.03 21.86 16.73
C LEU A 11 12.33 20.70 17.44
N PHE A 12 12.32 20.70 18.78
CA PHE A 12 11.59 19.71 19.57
C PHE A 12 10.09 19.74 19.28
N LEU A 13 9.48 20.92 19.21
CA LEU A 13 8.06 21.05 18.86
C LEU A 13 7.76 20.54 17.46
N ILE A 14 8.60 20.84 16.47
CA ILE A 14 8.44 20.34 15.10
C ILE A 14 8.52 18.81 15.08
N ALA A 15 9.54 18.24 15.75
CA ALA A 15 9.69 16.79 15.85
C ALA A 15 8.48 16.13 16.54
N ALA A 16 7.96 16.74 17.60
CA ALA A 16 6.77 16.26 18.31
C ALA A 16 5.52 16.30 17.40
N LEU A 17 5.32 17.37 16.63
CA LEU A 17 4.21 17.48 15.69
C LEU A 17 4.31 16.45 14.56
N LEU A 18 5.51 16.24 14.00
CA LEU A 18 5.73 15.22 12.98
C LEU A 18 5.46 13.80 13.51
N ALA A 19 5.89 13.51 14.74
CA ALA A 19 5.61 12.23 15.39
C ALA A 19 4.10 12.00 15.60
N LEU A 20 3.36 13.05 15.99
CA LEU A 20 1.91 12.99 16.13
C LEU A 20 1.17 12.87 14.78
N ALA A 21 1.71 13.48 13.72
CA ALA A 21 1.12 13.41 12.38
C ALA A 21 1.39 12.07 11.66
N TRP A 22 2.48 11.39 11.99
CA TRP A 22 2.88 10.11 11.38
C TRP A 22 1.75 9.06 11.28
N PRO A 23 1.00 8.73 12.35
CA PRO A 23 -0.08 7.74 12.26
C PRO A 23 -1.25 8.18 11.36
N LEU A 24 -1.44 9.49 11.14
CA LEU A 24 -2.49 10.01 10.25
C LEU A 24 -2.14 9.86 8.77
N LEU A 25 -0.84 9.76 8.46
CA LEU A 25 -0.30 9.64 7.11
C LEU A 25 0.05 8.20 6.75
N THR A 26 0.11 7.29 7.73
CA THR A 26 0.55 5.90 7.51
C THR A 26 -0.63 5.00 7.16
N PRO A 27 -0.69 4.42 5.96
CA PRO A 27 -1.69 3.41 5.62
C PRO A 27 -1.43 2.11 6.40
N LYS A 28 -2.49 1.34 6.67
CA LYS A 28 -2.41 0.11 7.47
C LYS A 28 -2.55 -1.11 6.60
N LEU A 29 -1.64 -2.07 6.73
CA LEU A 29 -1.76 -3.35 6.05
C LEU A 29 -3.00 -4.08 6.56
N LEU A 30 -3.91 -4.41 5.65
CA LEU A 30 -5.11 -5.18 5.94
C LEU A 30 -4.80 -6.67 5.87
N ARG A 31 -4.24 -7.10 4.74
CA ARG A 31 -3.87 -8.49 4.49
C ARG A 31 -2.87 -8.61 3.34
N SER A 32 -2.40 -9.83 3.14
CA SER A 32 -1.45 -10.18 2.09
C SER A 32 -1.83 -11.50 1.47
N GLU A 33 -1.66 -11.61 0.16
CA GLU A 33 -1.92 -12.83 -0.59
C GLU A 33 -0.71 -13.14 -1.47
N PHE A 34 -0.27 -14.40 -1.43
CA PHE A 34 0.82 -14.90 -2.26
C PHE A 34 0.27 -15.48 -3.55
N SER A 35 1.04 -15.38 -4.63
CA SER A 35 0.78 -16.15 -5.84
C SER A 35 0.90 -17.65 -5.54
N PRO A 36 0.28 -18.52 -6.36
CA PRO A 36 0.35 -19.97 -6.16
C PRO A 36 1.78 -20.51 -5.98
N GLY A 37 2.73 -20.11 -6.83
CA GLY A 37 4.15 -20.43 -6.76
C GLY A 37 4.97 -19.48 -5.88
N HIS A 38 4.31 -18.62 -5.08
CA HIS A 38 4.91 -17.74 -4.07
C HIS A 38 5.97 -16.75 -4.60
N SER A 39 6.09 -16.58 -5.91
CA SER A 39 7.05 -15.64 -6.51
C SER A 39 6.64 -14.18 -6.31
N TYR A 40 5.35 -13.94 -6.12
CA TYR A 40 4.75 -12.63 -5.97
C TYR A 40 3.87 -12.57 -4.73
N ARG A 41 3.68 -11.35 -4.24
CA ARG A 41 2.81 -11.04 -3.11
C ARG A 41 2.07 -9.74 -3.38
N VAL A 42 0.74 -9.79 -3.21
CA VAL A 42 -0.11 -8.60 -3.20
C VAL A 42 -0.40 -8.25 -1.74
N ASP A 43 -0.07 -7.03 -1.36
CA ASP A 43 -0.42 -6.44 -0.07
C ASP A 43 -1.58 -5.47 -0.24
N ILE A 44 -2.65 -5.67 0.51
CA ILE A 44 -3.81 -4.79 0.52
C ILE A 44 -3.72 -3.90 1.75
N TYR A 45 -3.75 -2.59 1.53
CA TYR A 45 -3.68 -1.58 2.57
C TYR A 45 -4.99 -0.81 2.68
N VAL A 46 -5.47 -0.62 3.91
CA VAL A 46 -6.44 0.42 4.19
C VAL A 46 -5.73 1.77 4.12
N ALA A 47 -6.34 2.73 3.44
CA ALA A 47 -5.79 4.06 3.25
C ALA A 47 -5.55 4.76 4.61
N SER A 48 -4.58 5.67 4.66
CA SER A 48 -4.30 6.44 5.87
C SER A 48 -5.49 7.32 6.26
N PRO A 49 -5.66 7.71 7.53
CA PRO A 49 -6.75 8.59 7.94
C PRO A 49 -6.92 9.84 7.06
N VAL A 50 -5.83 10.47 6.62
CA VAL A 50 -5.88 11.61 5.70
C VAL A 50 -6.40 11.20 4.32
N GLN A 51 -5.92 10.09 3.75
CA GLN A 51 -6.42 9.59 2.46
C GLN A 51 -7.91 9.20 2.54
N ARG A 52 -8.36 8.60 3.66
CA ARG A 52 -9.77 8.28 3.89
C ARG A 52 -10.65 9.53 3.92
N PHE A 53 -10.13 10.63 4.45
CA PHE A 53 -10.83 11.91 4.45
C PHE A 53 -10.95 12.50 3.03
N ILE A 54 -9.88 12.41 2.24
CA ILE A 54 -9.86 12.88 0.84
C ILE A 54 -10.80 12.02 -0.04
N HIS A 55 -10.81 10.70 0.15
CA HIS A 55 -11.64 9.73 -0.58
C HIS A 55 -12.86 9.29 0.23
N SER A 56 -13.60 10.27 0.76
CA SER A 56 -14.79 10.04 1.59
C SER A 56 -15.99 9.49 0.81
N ASP A 57 -15.89 9.48 -0.53
CA ASP A 57 -16.84 8.87 -1.45
C ASP A 57 -16.78 7.33 -1.46
N LEU A 58 -15.67 6.74 -0.99
CA LEU A 58 -15.47 5.30 -0.95
C LEU A 58 -15.84 4.73 0.42
N GLU A 59 -16.45 3.54 0.46
CA GLU A 59 -16.84 2.90 1.71
C GLU A 59 -15.62 2.45 2.52
N LEU A 60 -14.70 1.74 1.87
CA LEU A 60 -13.44 1.28 2.46
C LEU A 60 -12.25 1.65 1.55
N PRO A 61 -11.84 2.93 1.51
CA PRO A 61 -10.72 3.37 0.69
C PRO A 61 -9.42 2.65 1.07
N GLY A 62 -8.75 2.12 0.06
CA GLY A 62 -7.47 1.42 0.21
C GLY A 62 -6.79 1.23 -1.14
N PHE A 63 -5.69 0.48 -1.14
CA PHE A 63 -4.95 0.20 -2.36
C PHE A 63 -4.24 -1.14 -2.26
N ALA A 64 -3.87 -1.69 -3.42
CA ALA A 64 -3.11 -2.91 -3.54
C ALA A 64 -1.68 -2.59 -3.99
N ARG A 65 -0.70 -3.29 -3.41
CA ARG A 65 0.70 -3.18 -3.77
C ARG A 65 1.22 -4.53 -4.18
N LEU A 66 1.77 -4.61 -5.39
CA LEU A 66 2.43 -5.80 -5.88
C LEU A 66 3.92 -5.75 -5.53
N THR A 67 4.41 -6.84 -4.94
CA THR A 67 5.82 -7.02 -4.62
C THR A 67 6.34 -8.35 -5.12
N LYS A 68 7.62 -8.39 -5.48
CA LYS A 68 8.33 -9.65 -5.72
C LYS A 68 8.77 -10.26 -4.40
N THR A 69 8.35 -11.48 -4.09
CA THR A 69 8.56 -12.09 -2.77
C THR A 69 10.04 -12.22 -2.41
N SER A 70 10.87 -12.69 -3.36
CA SER A 70 12.29 -12.97 -3.11
C SER A 70 13.11 -11.73 -2.77
N THR A 71 12.78 -10.58 -3.38
CA THR A 71 13.55 -9.32 -3.20
C THR A 71 12.82 -8.30 -2.34
N ARG A 72 11.54 -8.53 -2.03
CA ARG A 72 10.61 -7.56 -1.43
C ARG A 72 10.52 -6.24 -2.22
N LYS A 73 10.92 -6.26 -3.49
CA LYS A 73 10.89 -5.07 -4.34
C LYS A 73 9.45 -4.76 -4.71
N LYS A 74 9.03 -3.50 -4.50
CA LYS A 74 7.76 -2.98 -5.04
C LYS A 74 7.84 -3.03 -6.56
N MET A 75 6.92 -3.77 -7.16
CA MET A 75 6.77 -3.85 -8.61
C MET A 75 5.80 -2.78 -9.08
N ASP A 76 4.64 -2.71 -8.44
CA ASP A 76 3.60 -1.76 -8.79
C ASP A 76 2.67 -1.49 -7.61
N GLU A 77 1.84 -0.46 -7.73
CA GLU A 77 0.86 -0.04 -6.74
C GLU A 77 -0.35 0.56 -7.44
N SER A 78 -1.54 0.16 -7.01
CA SER A 78 -2.78 0.69 -7.56
C SER A 78 -3.04 2.12 -7.10
N GLY A 79 -3.99 2.78 -7.76
CA GLY A 79 -4.68 3.92 -7.17
C GLY A 79 -5.50 3.55 -5.93
N ILE A 80 -6.05 4.55 -5.27
CA ILE A 80 -7.04 4.34 -4.20
C ILE A 80 -8.31 3.74 -4.83
N MET A 81 -8.80 2.65 -4.25
CA MET A 81 -10.00 1.92 -4.66
C MET A 81 -10.87 1.62 -3.44
N ASP A 82 -12.13 1.25 -3.68
CA ASP A 82 -13.04 0.81 -2.63
C ASP A 82 -12.85 -0.69 -2.35
N LEU A 83 -12.16 -1.01 -1.24
CA LEU A 83 -11.91 -2.39 -0.82
C LEU A 83 -13.18 -3.12 -0.39
N ALA A 84 -14.29 -2.42 -0.11
CA ALA A 84 -15.56 -3.10 0.18
C ALA A 84 -16.04 -3.92 -1.04
N GLN A 85 -15.71 -3.46 -2.25
CA GLN A 85 -16.13 -4.07 -3.51
C GLN A 85 -14.98 -4.75 -4.27
N GLU A 86 -13.75 -4.26 -4.09
CA GLU A 86 -12.61 -4.59 -4.96
C GLU A 86 -11.53 -5.44 -4.27
N SER A 87 -11.85 -6.15 -3.19
CA SER A 87 -10.78 -6.77 -2.40
C SER A 87 -10.25 -8.10 -2.94
N ASP A 88 -11.01 -8.89 -3.70
CA ASP A 88 -10.60 -10.25 -4.09
C ASP A 88 -9.37 -10.28 -5.03
N VAL A 89 -8.36 -11.11 -4.75
CA VAL A 89 -7.14 -11.19 -5.58
C VAL A 89 -7.19 -12.44 -6.47
N ARG A 90 -7.08 -12.23 -7.78
CA ARG A 90 -7.08 -13.30 -8.78
C ARG A 90 -5.79 -13.29 -9.58
N TRP A 91 -5.15 -14.46 -9.64
CA TRP A 91 -3.86 -14.66 -10.28
C TRP A 91 -4.08 -15.24 -11.68
N TYR A 92 -3.71 -14.46 -12.71
CA TYR A 92 -3.76 -14.89 -14.12
C TYR A 92 -2.37 -14.88 -14.74
N ILE A 93 -1.35 -15.21 -13.94
CA ILE A 93 0.06 -15.15 -14.31
C ILE A 93 0.32 -16.02 -15.55
N ASP A 94 -0.07 -17.29 -15.53
CA ASP A 94 0.24 -18.20 -16.65
C ASP A 94 -0.64 -17.98 -17.89
N ALA A 95 -1.85 -17.45 -17.71
CA ALA A 95 -2.80 -17.27 -18.81
C ALA A 95 -2.60 -15.93 -19.54
N SER A 96 -2.29 -14.86 -18.82
CA SER A 96 -2.26 -13.50 -19.37
C SER A 96 -1.22 -12.58 -18.71
N ASN A 97 -0.30 -13.12 -17.91
CA ASN A 97 0.74 -12.36 -17.24
C ASN A 97 0.18 -11.17 -16.44
N GLU A 98 -0.98 -11.38 -15.80
CA GLU A 98 -1.67 -10.34 -15.05
C GLU A 98 -2.20 -10.83 -13.69
N ILE A 99 -2.44 -9.86 -12.80
CA ILE A 99 -3.04 -10.07 -11.49
C ILE A 99 -4.20 -9.09 -11.37
N ALA A 100 -5.39 -9.59 -11.11
CA ALA A 100 -6.56 -8.75 -10.84
C ALA A 100 -6.75 -8.59 -9.34
N VAL A 101 -7.05 -7.37 -8.91
CA VAL A 101 -7.53 -7.07 -7.55
C VAL A 101 -8.91 -6.46 -7.72
N GLY A 102 -9.93 -7.21 -7.30
CA GLY A 102 -11.32 -6.95 -7.58
C GLY A 102 -11.66 -7.11 -9.06
N THR A 103 -12.50 -6.19 -9.53
CA THR A 103 -13.03 -6.10 -10.88
C THR A 103 -12.22 -5.12 -11.74
N ASN A 104 -11.77 -4.00 -11.14
CA ASN A 104 -11.28 -2.83 -11.87
C ASN A 104 -9.76 -2.66 -11.83
N THR A 105 -9.07 -3.24 -10.84
CA THR A 105 -7.61 -3.12 -10.74
C THR A 105 -6.91 -4.32 -11.36
N ARG A 106 -5.98 -4.06 -12.29
CA ARG A 106 -5.14 -5.10 -12.91
C ARG A 106 -3.68 -4.67 -12.98
N PHE A 107 -2.79 -5.51 -12.47
CA PHE A 107 -1.35 -5.42 -12.69
C PHE A 107 -0.99 -6.26 -13.90
N LYS A 108 -0.31 -5.69 -14.90
CA LYS A 108 0.02 -6.37 -16.16
C LYS A 108 1.52 -6.49 -16.35
N GLY A 109 1.94 -7.39 -17.25
CA GLY A 109 3.35 -7.58 -17.58
C GLY A 109 4.12 -8.30 -16.47
N ILE A 110 3.43 -9.14 -15.70
CA ILE A 110 4.02 -9.94 -14.64
C ILE A 110 4.71 -11.14 -15.27
N ALA A 111 5.99 -11.34 -14.99
CA ALA A 111 6.70 -12.48 -15.54
C ALA A 111 6.10 -13.80 -14.99
N PRO A 112 6.04 -14.87 -15.80
CA PRO A 112 5.62 -16.18 -15.34
C PRO A 112 6.38 -16.63 -14.10
N GLU A 113 5.73 -17.45 -13.26
CA GLU A 113 6.44 -18.06 -12.15
C GLU A 113 7.48 -19.06 -12.71
N PRO A 114 8.69 -19.11 -12.15
CA PRO A 114 9.63 -20.16 -12.49
C PRO A 114 9.01 -21.50 -12.13
N ASN A 115 9.00 -22.45 -13.08
CA ASN A 115 8.59 -23.82 -12.80
C ASN A 115 9.44 -24.39 -11.64
N PRO A 116 8.82 -25.06 -10.66
CA PRO A 116 9.55 -25.73 -9.58
C PRO A 116 10.49 -26.81 -10.10
#